data_AF-A0A7X1WQ46-F1
#
_entry.id   AF-A0A7X1WQ46-F1
#
_cell.length_a   1.000
_cell.length_b   1.000
_cell.length_c   1.000
_cell.angle_alpha   90.00
_cell.angle_beta   90.00
_cell.angle_gamma   90.00
#
_symmetry.space_group_name_H-M   'P 1'
#
loop_
_entity.id
_entity.type
_entity.pdbx_description
1 polymer ?
#
loop_
_entity_poly.entity_id
_entity_poly.type
_entity_poly.pdbx_seq_one_letter_code
_entity_poly.pdbx_strand_id
1 'polypeptide(L)' 'MSETTHRVTINGLHVNAGREVRERIRADGEGDIARPLYQTSVQWTQGYQTQTTVKSGAVLHGDEPCAYGGA' A
#
# COMPACT_ATOMS: atom_id res chain seq x y z
N MET A 1 28.90 19.88 1.95
CA MET A 1 28.06 20.10 3.14
C MET A 1 26.70 19.50 2.82
N SER A 2 26.29 18.42 3.47
CA SER A 2 24.95 17.85 3.23
C SER A 2 23.92 18.77 3.84
N GLU A 3 23.18 19.45 2.96
CA GLU A 3 22.03 20.26 3.33
C GLU A 3 20.98 19.31 3.93
N THR A 4 20.86 19.32 5.25
CA THR A 4 19.86 18.51 5.95
C THR A 4 18.52 19.17 5.71
N THR A 5 17.80 18.74 4.66
CA THR A 5 16.45 19.23 4.39
C THR A 5 15.53 18.82 5.54
N HIS A 6 15.23 19.75 6.44
CA HIS A 6 14.25 19.55 7.48
C HIS A 6 12.86 19.37 6.84
N ARG A 7 12.44 18.12 6.71
CA ARG A 7 11.11 17.76 6.22
C ARG A 7 10.09 18.05 7.31
N VAL A 8 9.40 19.18 7.19
CA VAL A 8 8.26 19.52 8.06
C VAL A 8 7.14 18.51 7.83
N THR A 9 6.68 17.89 8.91
CA THR A 9 5.57 16.93 8.89
C THR A 9 4.42 17.41 9.77
N ILE A 10 3.20 17.06 9.38
CA ILE A 10 1.98 17.24 10.17
C ILE A 10 1.34 15.86 10.26
N ASN A 11 1.16 15.34 11.47
CA ASN A 11 0.64 13.98 11.71
C ASN A 11 1.38 12.88 10.93
N GLY A 12 2.71 13.01 10.77
CA GLY A 12 3.52 12.06 10.02
C GLY A 12 3.48 12.21 8.49
N LEU A 13 2.69 13.15 7.95
CA LEU A 13 2.63 13.45 6.52
C LEU A 13 3.48 14.67 6.18
N HIS A 14 4.20 14.62 5.05
CA HIS A 14 4.95 15.77 4.55
C HIS A 14 4.03 16.93 4.18
N VAL A 15 4.29 18.12 4.73
CA VAL A 15 3.37 19.28 4.65
C VAL A 15 3.00 19.67 3.21
N ASN A 16 3.91 19.53 2.25
CA ASN A 16 3.69 19.92 0.84
C ASN A 16 3.31 18.75 -0.08
N ALA A 17 3.40 17.51 0.39
CA ALA A 17 3.19 16.33 -0.47
C ALA A 17 1.78 16.28 -1.08
N GLY A 18 0.76 16.72 -0.34
CA GLY A 18 -0.61 16.79 -0.87
C GLY A 18 -0.75 17.76 -2.04
N ARG A 19 -0.08 18.93 -1.98
CA ARG A 19 -0.07 19.90 -3.09
C ARG A 19 0.66 19.33 -4.30
N GLU A 20 1.81 18.70 -4.09
CA GLU A 20 2.61 18.09 -5.16
C GLU A 20 1.84 16.98 -5.88
N VAL A 21 1.17 16.09 -5.14
CA VAL A 21 0.32 15.03 -5.71
C VAL A 21 -0.80 15.64 -6.54
N ARG A 22 -1.47 16.69 -6.03
CA ARG A 22 -2.55 17.36 -6.76
C ARG A 22 -2.07 17.95 -8.09
N GLU A 23 -0.93 18.63 -8.12
CA GLU A 23 -0.41 19.19 -9.37
C GLU A 23 0.00 18.09 -10.36
N ARG A 24 0.51 16.95 -9.88
CA ARG A 24 0.80 15.77 -10.73
C ARG A 24 -0.47 15.19 -11.35
N ILE A 25 -1.55 15.05 -10.57
CA ILE A 25 -2.85 14.58 -11.07
C ILE A 25 -3.45 15.55 -12.09
N ARG A 26 -3.27 16.87 -11.90
CA ARG A 26 -3.74 17.87 -12.88
C ARG A 26 -2.98 17.80 -14.19
N ALA A 27 -1.68 17.54 -14.13
CA ALA A 27 -0.84 17.42 -15.31
C ALA A 27 -1.12 16.11 -16.09
N ASP A 28 -1.46 15.04 -15.37
CA ASP A 28 -1.77 13.72 -15.94
C ASP A 28 -2.90 13.04 -15.14
N GLY A 29 -4.14 13.26 -15.59
CA GLY A 29 -5.35 12.76 -14.93
C GLY A 29 -5.64 11.27 -15.16
N GLU A 30 -4.92 10.64 -16.09
CA GLU A 30 -5.07 9.23 -16.43
C GLU A 30 -3.90 8.39 -15.91
N GLY A 31 -2.77 9.00 -15.56
CA GLY A 31 -1.58 8.32 -15.07
C GLY A 31 -1.74 7.65 -13.71
N ASP A 32 -0.75 6.82 -13.36
CA ASP A 32 -0.76 5.92 -12.20
C ASP A 32 -0.98 6.59 -10.84
N ILE A 33 -0.71 7.90 -10.72
CA ILE A 33 -0.94 8.65 -9.47
C ILE A 33 -2.41 9.06 -9.36
N ALA A 34 -3.02 9.44 -10.48
CA ALA A 34 -4.43 9.80 -10.55
C ALA A 34 -5.32 8.56 -10.49
N ARG A 35 -4.85 7.45 -11.08
CA ARG A 35 -5.57 6.18 -11.20
C ARG A 35 -4.68 4.99 -10.81
N PRO A 36 -4.32 4.85 -9.52
CA PRO A 36 -3.46 3.76 -9.09
C PRO A 36 -4.15 2.40 -9.25
N LEU A 37 -3.47 1.46 -9.90
CA LEU A 37 -3.90 0.07 -9.94
C LEU A 37 -3.31 -0.70 -8.75
N TYR A 38 -4.20 -1.22 -7.90
CA TYR A 38 -3.84 -2.17 -6.84
C TYR A 38 -4.22 -3.57 -7.28
N GLN A 39 -3.22 -4.45 -7.41
CA GLN A 39 -3.42 -5.84 -7.77
C GLN A 39 -2.69 -6.74 -6.77
N THR A 40 -3.32 -7.85 -6.44
CA THR A 40 -2.75 -8.89 -5.58
C THR A 40 -3.20 -10.26 -6.06
N SER A 41 -2.60 -11.33 -5.52
CA SER A 41 -3.01 -12.71 -5.76
C SER A 41 -3.05 -13.46 -4.45
N VAL A 42 -4.13 -14.20 -4.24
CA VAL A 42 -4.34 -15.03 -3.06
C VAL A 42 -4.06 -16.47 -3.45
N GLN A 43 -3.19 -17.13 -2.68
CA GLN A 43 -2.86 -18.53 -2.87
C GLN A 43 -3.44 -19.34 -1.71
N TRP A 44 -4.21 -20.37 -2.02
CA TRP A 44 -4.58 -21.38 -1.04
C TRP A 44 -3.39 -22.32 -0.85
N THR A 45 -2.98 -22.48 0.40
CA THR A 45 -1.81 -23.30 0.76
C THR A 45 -2.28 -24.65 1.31
N GLN A 46 -3.11 -24.64 2.36
CA GLN A 46 -3.66 -25.85 2.96
C GLN A 46 -5.00 -25.56 3.65
N GLY A 47 -6.05 -26.33 3.31
CA GLY A 47 -7.37 -26.13 3.90
C GLY A 47 -7.88 -24.70 3.68
N TYR A 48 -8.15 -23.99 4.77
CA TYR A 48 -8.59 -22.58 4.76
C TYR A 48 -7.42 -21.57 4.77
N GLN A 49 -6.17 -22.04 4.84
CA GLN A 49 -5.00 -21.19 4.91
C GLN A 49 -4.70 -20.55 3.57
N THR A 50 -4.58 -19.23 3.59
CA THR A 50 -4.22 -18.42 2.43
C THR A 50 -2.94 -17.63 2.67
N GLN A 51 -2.20 -17.42 1.59
CA GLN A 51 -1.05 -16.54 1.58
C GLN A 51 -1.23 -15.53 0.44
N THR A 52 -0.98 -14.26 0.77
CA THR A 52 -1.02 -13.16 -0.19
C THR A 52 0.24 -12.34 -0.07
N THR A 53 0.98 -12.21 -1.17
CA THR A 53 2.12 -11.30 -1.24
C THR A 53 1.69 -10.05 -2.01
N VAL A 54 1.62 -8.91 -1.31
CA VAL A 54 1.29 -7.64 -1.96
C VAL A 54 2.53 -7.06 -2.66
N LYS A 55 2.32 -6.13 -3.61
CA LYS A 55 3.38 -5.54 -4.43
C LYS A 55 4.54 -4.93 -3.64
N SER A 56 4.30 -4.45 -2.40
CA SER A 56 5.33 -3.93 -1.52
C SER A 56 6.26 -5.00 -0.93
N GLY A 57 5.98 -6.29 -1.18
CA GLY A 57 6.69 -7.44 -0.60
C GLY A 57 6.15 -7.89 0.75
N ALA A 58 5.17 -7.18 1.33
CA ALA A 58 4.52 -7.65 2.55
C ALA A 58 3.74 -8.95 2.28
N VAL A 59 3.86 -9.89 3.22
CA VAL A 59 3.17 -11.18 3.16
C VAL A 59 2.08 -11.19 4.22
N LEU A 60 0.86 -11.52 3.78
CA LEU A 60 -0.32 -11.66 4.61
C LEU A 60 -0.70 -13.13 4.64
N HIS A 61 -0.85 -13.66 5.85
CA HIS A 61 -1.37 -15.00 6.10
C HIS A 61 -2.78 -14.89 6.61
N GLY A 62 -3.70 -15.62 5.98
CA GLY A 62 -5.08 -15.76 6.43
C GLY A 62 -5.36 -17.21 6.80
N ASP A 63 -6.20 -17.39 7.81
CA ASP A 63 -6.83 -18.66 8.16
C ASP A 63 -8.19 -18.37 8.78
N GLU A 64 -9.05 -19.38 8.83
CA GLU A 64 -10.32 -19.29 9.54
C GLU A 64 -10.12 -19.57 11.04
N PRO A 65 -10.97 -19.02 11.93
CA PRO A 65 -11.00 -19.46 13.32
C PRO A 65 -11.29 -20.97 13.45
N CYS A 66 -10.80 -21.60 14.53
CA CYS A 66 -11.03 -23.04 14.76
C CYS A 66 -12.51 -23.43 14.76
N ALA A 67 -13.41 -22.54 15.18
CA ALA A 67 -14.87 -22.75 15.16
C ALA A 67 -15.43 -22.99 13.75
N TYR A 68 -14.70 -22.57 12.71
CA TYR A 68 -15.03 -22.74 11.30
C TYR A 68 -14.10 -23.73 10.58
N GLY A 69 -13.25 -24.45 11.32
CA GLY A 69 -12.40 -25.51 10.79
C GLY A 69 -11.00 -25.08 10.33
N GLY A 70 -10.57 -23.85 10.64
CA GLY A 70 -9.16 -23.44 10.50
C GLY A 70 -8.27 -23.98 11.61
N ALA A 71 -6.96 -23.79 11.46
CA ALA A 71 -5.94 -24.41 12.31
C ALA A 71 -5.63 -23.62 13.59
#